data_AF-A0A0H5RF11-F1
#
_entry.id   AF-A0A0H5RF11-F1
#
_cell.length_a   1.000
_cell.length_b   1.000
_cell.length_c   1.000
_cell.angle_alpha   90.00
_cell.angle_beta   90.00
_cell.angle_gamma   90.00
#
_symmetry.space_group_name_H-M   'P 1'
#
loop_
_entity.id
_entity.type
_entity.pdbx_description
1 polymer ?
#
loop_
_entity_poly.entity_id
_entity_poly.type
_entity_poly.pdbx_seq_one_letter_code
_entity_poly.pdbx_strand_id
1 'polypeptide(L)'
;VVTTKSKTLHWSNGTVERAGRTMRAIFRALCSEFRLQSYAWPQIINLVQFVFLHSPRRSLGGLAPITAFINHEAESALDSIEALAKKDLPGMVQPSAEDIRALVMKDLADFEDLHKQLSIEVAHNRAQARRRPSRSRHPPDFMVGDFVLAARRTENASEV
;
A
#
# COMPACT_ATOMS: atom_id res chain seq x y z
N VAL A 1 -14.69 -40.38 -9.83
CA VAL A 1 -15.06 -38.95 -9.95
C VAL A 1 -13.78 -38.14 -9.84
N VAL A 2 -13.23 -37.73 -10.97
CA VAL A 2 -12.04 -36.87 -11.02
C VAL A 2 -12.53 -35.46 -10.69
N THR A 3 -12.24 -34.97 -9.49
CA THR A 3 -12.50 -33.57 -9.14
C THR A 3 -11.54 -32.69 -9.93
N THR A 4 -11.96 -32.30 -11.13
CA THR A 4 -11.43 -31.12 -11.82
C THR A 4 -11.69 -29.93 -10.92
N LYS A 5 -10.68 -29.50 -10.16
CA LYS A 5 -10.67 -28.15 -9.59
C LYS A 5 -10.93 -27.22 -10.77
N SER A 6 -12.09 -26.57 -10.79
CA SER A 6 -12.36 -25.48 -11.72
C SER A 6 -11.18 -24.52 -11.61
N LYS A 7 -10.34 -24.49 -12.65
CA LYS A 7 -9.20 -23.57 -12.78
C LYS A 7 -9.88 -22.23 -13.03
N THR A 8 -10.33 -21.57 -11.95
CA THR A 8 -10.90 -20.24 -12.06
C THR A 8 -9.86 -19.40 -12.78
N LEU A 9 -10.26 -18.82 -13.90
CA LEU A 9 -9.50 -17.83 -14.67
C LEU A 9 -9.34 -16.58 -13.79
N HIS A 10 -8.62 -16.71 -12.68
CA HIS A 10 -8.24 -15.58 -11.87
C HIS A 10 -7.00 -14.99 -12.53
N TRP A 11 -7.13 -13.77 -13.02
CA TRP A 11 -5.98 -12.98 -13.37
C TRP A 11 -5.16 -12.77 -12.09
N SER A 12 -3.94 -13.33 -12.06
CA SER A 12 -3.01 -13.14 -10.95
C SER A 12 -2.75 -11.63 -10.78
N ASN A 13 -3.29 -11.04 -9.71
CA ASN A 13 -3.01 -9.66 -9.33
C ASN A 13 -2.14 -9.68 -8.06
N GLY A 14 -0.83 -9.83 -8.27
CA GLY A 14 0.13 -9.99 -7.18
C GLY A 14 0.12 -8.84 -6.17
N THR A 15 -0.33 -7.65 -6.56
CA THR A 15 -0.51 -6.50 -5.66
C THR A 15 -1.66 -6.74 -4.68
N VAL A 16 -2.85 -7.07 -5.20
CA VAL A 16 -4.05 -7.35 -4.37
C VAL A 16 -3.82 -8.57 -3.50
N GLU A 17 -3.21 -9.63 -4.04
CA GLU A 17 -2.91 -10.84 -3.26
C GLU A 17 -1.93 -10.55 -2.12
N ARG A 18 -0.92 -9.70 -2.35
CA ARG A 18 0.01 -9.28 -1.29
C ARG A 18 -0.69 -8.43 -0.24
N ALA A 19 -1.52 -7.48 -0.66
CA ALA A 19 -2.34 -6.68 0.25
C ALA A 19 -3.25 -7.58 1.10
N GLY A 20 -3.93 -8.56 0.48
CA GLY A 20 -4.79 -9.53 1.16
C GLY A 20 -4.01 -10.39 2.17
N ARG A 21 -2.78 -10.82 1.84
CA ARG A 21 -1.91 -11.52 2.80
C ARG A 21 -1.56 -10.65 4.01
N THR A 22 -1.19 -9.38 3.79
CA THR A 22 -0.92 -8.44 4.87
C THR A 22 -2.16 -8.21 5.74
N MET A 23 -3.31 -7.97 5.12
CA MET A 23 -4.58 -7.76 5.82
C MET A 23 -4.93 -8.95 6.71
N ARG A 24 -4.81 -10.18 6.19
CA ARG A 24 -5.02 -11.41 6.97
C ARG A 24 -4.06 -11.57 8.13
N ALA A 25 -2.80 -11.14 7.98
CA ALA A 25 -1.83 -11.17 9.07
C ALA A 25 -2.23 -10.19 10.18
N ILE A 26 -2.64 -8.96 9.82
CA ILE A 26 -3.13 -7.96 10.78
C ILE A 26 -4.37 -8.47 11.51
N PHE A 27 -5.36 -9.01 10.78
CA PHE A 27 -6.55 -9.60 11.39
C PHE A 27 -6.21 -10.68 12.42
N ARG A 28 -5.30 -11.60 12.08
CA ARG A 28 -4.89 -12.67 13.02
C ARG A 28 -4.20 -12.11 14.25
N ALA A 29 -3.31 -11.14 14.07
CA ALA A 29 -2.61 -10.50 15.19
C ALA A 29 -3.59 -9.80 16.12
N LEU A 30 -4.48 -8.96 15.58
CA LEU A 30 -5.45 -8.21 16.38
C LEU A 30 -6.51 -9.11 17.01
N CYS A 31 -7.04 -10.11 16.30
CA CYS A 31 -7.95 -11.08 16.92
C CYS A 31 -7.28 -11.84 18.06
N SER A 32 -5.99 -12.19 17.92
CA SER A 32 -5.24 -12.84 18.99
C SER A 32 -5.04 -11.92 20.18
N GLU A 33 -4.66 -10.66 19.94
CA GLU A 33 -4.42 -9.65 20.97
C GLU A 33 -5.68 -9.37 21.81
N PHE A 34 -6.81 -9.15 21.13
CA PHE A 34 -8.10 -8.90 21.78
C PHE A 34 -8.84 -10.17 22.21
N ARG A 35 -8.25 -11.35 22.02
CA ARG A 35 -8.87 -12.66 22.28
C ARG A 35 -10.25 -12.82 21.62
N LEU A 36 -10.39 -12.27 20.42
CA LEU A 36 -11.62 -12.30 19.65
C LEU A 36 -11.73 -13.62 18.88
N GLN A 37 -12.94 -14.18 18.88
CA GLN A 37 -13.27 -15.29 18.02
C GLN A 37 -13.25 -14.85 16.55
N SER A 38 -12.93 -15.78 15.66
CA SER A 38 -12.73 -15.48 14.23
C SER A 38 -13.94 -14.85 13.56
N TYR A 39 -15.17 -15.18 13.98
CA TYR A 39 -16.41 -14.60 13.46
C TYR A 39 -16.67 -13.17 13.94
N ALA A 40 -16.03 -12.73 15.02
CA ALA A 40 -16.17 -11.39 15.58
C ALA A 40 -15.25 -10.35 14.90
N TRP A 41 -14.55 -10.73 13.83
CA TRP A 41 -13.68 -9.84 13.06
C TRP A 41 -14.31 -8.51 12.61
N PRO A 42 -15.63 -8.39 12.33
CA PRO A 42 -16.20 -7.09 11.93
C PRO A 42 -16.04 -6.01 12.99
N GLN A 43 -15.87 -6.38 14.26
CA GLN A 43 -15.69 -5.43 15.36
C GLN A 43 -14.34 -4.69 15.30
N ILE A 44 -13.34 -5.26 14.63
CA ILE A 44 -11.98 -4.69 14.54
C ILE A 44 -11.63 -4.17 13.14
N ILE A 45 -12.59 -4.15 12.20
CA ILE A 45 -12.32 -3.80 10.80
C ILE A 45 -11.70 -2.40 10.65
N ASN A 46 -12.17 -1.42 11.42
CA ASN A 46 -11.65 -0.05 11.37
C ASN A 46 -10.22 0.01 11.90
N LEU A 47 -9.91 -0.72 12.97
CA LEU A 47 -8.56 -0.79 13.51
C LEU A 47 -7.60 -1.50 12.53
N VAL A 48 -8.07 -2.56 11.86
CA VAL A 48 -7.29 -3.24 10.83
C VAL A 48 -7.01 -2.29 9.66
N GLN A 49 -8.01 -1.51 9.22
CA GLN A 49 -7.83 -0.49 8.18
C GLN A 49 -6.83 0.58 8.62
N PHE A 50 -6.95 1.08 9.85
CA PHE A 50 -6.01 2.05 10.42
C PHE A 50 -4.58 1.49 10.39
N VAL A 51 -4.34 0.32 10.98
CA VAL A 51 -3.00 -0.31 10.97
C VAL A 51 -2.52 -0.52 9.53
N PHE A 52 -3.39 -0.97 8.62
CA PHE A 52 -3.02 -1.16 7.22
C PHE A 52 -2.60 0.15 6.55
N LEU A 53 -3.37 1.23 6.70
CA LEU A 53 -3.15 2.51 6.03
C LEU A 53 -2.01 3.34 6.62
N HIS A 54 -1.77 3.20 7.93
CA HIS A 54 -0.76 3.96 8.67
C HIS A 54 0.55 3.19 8.85
N SER A 55 0.62 1.89 8.54
CA SER A 55 1.89 1.15 8.63
C SER A 55 2.81 1.40 7.42
N PRO A 56 4.08 1.79 7.63
CA PRO A 56 5.14 1.85 6.63
C PRO A 56 5.31 0.58 5.80
N ARG A 57 5.60 0.73 4.50
CA ARG A 57 5.82 -0.42 3.60
C ARG A 57 7.03 -0.25 2.70
N ARG A 58 7.86 -1.30 2.65
CA ARG A 58 9.00 -1.36 1.70
C ARG A 58 8.59 -1.21 0.24
N SER A 59 7.41 -1.67 -0.15
CA SER A 59 6.91 -1.50 -1.52
C SER A 59 6.59 -0.06 -1.89
N LEU A 60 6.51 0.83 -0.90
CA LEU A 60 6.27 2.27 -1.03
C LEU A 60 7.48 3.07 -0.52
N GLY A 61 8.69 2.52 -0.63
CA GLY A 61 9.91 3.20 -0.18
C GLY A 61 9.98 3.44 1.33
N GLY A 62 9.22 2.68 2.13
CA GLY A 62 9.14 2.89 3.57
C GLY A 62 8.04 3.86 4.00
N LEU A 63 7.26 4.43 3.07
CA LEU A 63 6.10 5.25 3.41
C LEU A 63 4.87 4.39 3.75
N ALA A 64 3.98 4.96 4.55
CA ALA A 64 2.64 4.39 4.77
C ALA A 64 1.73 4.69 3.56
N PRO A 65 0.73 3.83 3.28
CA PRO A 65 -0.23 4.07 2.21
C PRO A 65 -0.93 5.44 2.29
N ILE A 66 -1.31 5.88 3.48
CA ILE A 66 -1.99 7.17 3.66
C ILE A 66 -1.09 8.34 3.23
N THR A 67 0.18 8.30 3.61
CA THR A 67 1.19 9.29 3.23
C THR A 67 1.42 9.31 1.73
N ALA A 68 1.56 8.13 1.11
CA ALA A 68 1.74 8.04 -0.33
C ALA A 68 0.52 8.49 -1.14
N PHE A 69 -0.69 8.37 -0.58
CA PHE A 69 -1.95 8.63 -1.29
C PHE A 69 -2.43 10.08 -1.15
N ILE A 70 -2.31 10.68 0.03
CA ILE A 70 -2.84 12.03 0.34
C ILE A 70 -1.84 12.96 1.03
N ASN A 71 -0.55 12.62 1.08
CA ASN A 71 0.49 13.39 1.78
C ASN A 71 0.25 13.57 3.29
N HIS A 72 -0.53 12.68 3.92
CA HIS A 72 -0.80 12.77 5.36
C HIS A 72 0.21 11.96 6.16
N GLU A 73 0.66 12.51 7.29
CA GLU A 73 1.58 11.80 8.17
C GLU A 73 0.94 10.53 8.74
N ALA A 74 1.74 9.48 8.89
CA ALA A 74 1.27 8.20 9.37
C ALA A 74 1.11 8.24 10.90
N GLU A 75 -0.13 8.33 11.35
CA GLU A 75 -0.45 8.30 12.78
C GLU A 75 -0.16 6.94 13.45
N SER A 76 0.23 7.01 14.71
CA SER A 76 0.32 5.91 15.66
C SER A 76 -0.78 6.01 16.71
N ALA A 77 -1.24 4.86 17.22
CA ALA A 77 -2.18 4.82 18.34
C ALA A 77 -1.63 5.51 19.61
N LEU A 78 -0.30 5.67 19.70
CA LEU A 78 0.35 6.36 20.81
C LEU A 78 0.27 7.89 20.71
N ASP A 79 0.07 8.44 19.52
CA ASP A 79 0.06 9.90 19.31
C ASP A 79 -1.12 10.54 20.03
N SER A 80 -2.28 9.87 20.05
CA SER A 80 -3.44 10.30 20.83
C SER A 80 -3.18 10.29 22.34
N ILE A 81 -2.40 9.32 22.83
CA ILE A 81 -2.03 9.23 24.26
C ILE A 81 -1.05 10.35 24.60
N GLU A 82 -0.09 10.62 23.72
CA GLU A 82 0.89 11.71 23.88
C GLU A 82 0.20 13.08 23.89
N ALA A 83 -0.73 13.33 22.97
CA ALA A 83 -1.50 14.58 22.93
C ALA A 83 -2.31 14.80 24.23
N LEU A 84 -2.97 13.74 24.73
CA LEU A 84 -3.67 13.77 26.01
C LEU A 84 -2.73 14.04 27.19
N ALA A 85 -1.56 13.41 27.20
CA ALA A 85 -0.56 13.58 28.26
C ALA A 85 -0.01 15.02 28.30
N LYS A 86 0.19 15.65 27.14
CA LYS A 86 0.70 17.02 27.04
C LYS A 86 -0.34 18.10 27.38
N LYS A 87 -1.63 17.74 27.54
CA LYS A 87 -2.75 18.70 27.61
C LYS A 87 -2.75 19.70 26.44
N ASP A 88 -2.10 19.33 25.35
CA ASP A 88 -1.89 20.18 24.18
C ASP A 88 -3.07 19.96 23.25
N LEU A 89 -4.26 20.34 23.73
CA LEU A 89 -5.43 20.46 22.88
C LEU A 89 -5.28 21.82 22.19
N PRO A 90 -4.85 21.86 20.91
CA PRO A 90 -4.75 23.11 20.20
C PRO A 90 -6.11 23.80 20.26
N GLY A 91 -6.14 25.07 20.66
CA GLY A 91 -7.34 25.87 20.48
C GLY A 91 -7.72 25.83 19.01
N MET A 92 -8.99 25.54 18.71
CA MET A 92 -9.48 25.60 17.33
C MET A 92 -9.47 27.06 16.85
N VAL A 93 -8.34 27.48 16.31
CA VAL A 93 -8.25 28.74 15.55
C VAL A 93 -8.75 28.44 14.16
N GLN A 94 -9.81 29.14 13.74
CA GLN A 94 -10.27 29.08 12.36
C GLN A 94 -9.24 29.78 11.47
N PRO A 95 -8.56 29.07 10.54
CA PRO A 95 -7.59 29.68 9.67
C PRO A 95 -8.28 30.66 8.70
N SER A 96 -7.57 31.72 8.29
CA SER A 96 -8.10 32.62 7.27
C SER A 96 -8.09 31.95 5.89
N ALA A 97 -8.85 32.50 4.94
CA ALA A 97 -8.85 31.99 3.56
C ALA A 97 -7.47 32.08 2.90
N GLU A 98 -6.63 33.04 3.29
CA GLU A 98 -5.28 33.19 2.78
C GLU A 98 -4.35 32.12 3.36
N ASP A 99 -4.47 31.82 4.65
CA ASP A 99 -3.70 30.75 5.31
C ASP A 99 -4.01 29.39 4.69
N ILE A 100 -5.30 29.10 4.44
CA ILE A 100 -5.72 27.87 3.78
C ILE A 100 -5.12 27.76 2.37
N ARG A 101 -5.15 28.84 1.58
CA ARG A 101 -4.57 28.84 0.23
C ARG A 101 -3.06 28.60 0.27
N ALA A 102 -2.36 29.27 1.19
CA ALA A 102 -0.92 29.10 1.37
C ALA A 102 -0.57 27.65 1.77
N LEU A 103 -1.33 27.06 2.70
CA LEU A 103 -1.16 25.68 3.13
C LEU A 103 -1.38 24.69 1.97
N VAL A 104 -2.47 24.85 1.22
CA VAL A 104 -2.77 23.97 0.08
C VAL A 104 -1.69 24.05 -1.00
N MET A 105 -1.20 25.25 -1.33
CA MET A 105 -0.15 25.41 -2.33
C MET A 105 1.16 24.75 -1.89
N LYS A 106 1.49 24.84 -0.59
CA LYS A 106 2.62 24.14 0.00
C LYS A 106 2.44 22.62 -0.06
N ASP A 107 1.30 22.11 0.39
CA ASP A 107 1.01 20.68 0.42
C ASP A 107 1.07 20.04 -0.97
N LEU A 108 0.61 20.76 -2.00
CA LEU A 108 0.70 20.31 -3.39
C LEU A 108 2.15 20.20 -3.88
N ALA A 109 2.99 21.17 -3.55
CA ALA A 109 4.42 21.13 -3.90
C ALA A 109 5.14 19.97 -3.17
N ASP A 110 4.89 19.83 -1.87
CA ASP A 110 5.45 18.77 -1.05
C ASP A 110 4.99 17.38 -1.55
N PHE A 111 3.75 17.25 -1.99
CA PHE A 111 3.21 16.00 -2.53
C PHE A 111 3.81 15.63 -3.88
N GLU A 112 4.04 16.61 -4.76
CA GLU A 112 4.71 16.38 -6.04
C GLU A 112 6.14 15.86 -5.82
N ASP A 113 6.86 16.47 -4.88
CA ASP A 113 8.22 16.06 -4.53
C ASP A 113 8.25 14.68 -3.86
N LEU A 114 7.28 14.37 -3.00
CA LEU A 114 7.08 13.03 -2.45
C LEU A 114 6.90 11.98 -3.56
N HIS A 115 6.07 12.26 -4.56
CA HIS A 115 5.84 11.32 -5.68
C HIS A 115 7.06 11.18 -6.59
N LYS A 116 7.84 12.24 -6.80
CA LYS A 116 9.14 12.15 -7.50
C LYS A 116 10.06 11.18 -6.78
N GLN A 117 10.25 11.37 -5.47
CA GLN A 117 11.13 10.51 -4.66
C GLN A 117 10.62 9.06 -4.58
N LEU A 118 9.32 8.88 -4.35
CA LEU A 118 8.66 7.58 -4.30
C LEU A 118 8.86 6.82 -5.63
N SER A 119 8.73 7.50 -6.77
CA SER A 119 8.89 6.86 -8.08
C SER A 119 10.29 6.29 -8.28
N ILE A 120 11.33 7.02 -7.84
CA ILE A 120 12.73 6.61 -7.89
C ILE A 120 12.94 5.38 -7.01
N GLU A 121 12.48 5.44 -5.76
CA GLU A 121 12.66 4.37 -4.77
C GLU A 121 11.90 3.09 -5.16
N VAL A 122 10.67 3.23 -5.65
CA VAL A 122 9.88 2.08 -6.15
C VAL A 122 10.54 1.47 -7.39
N ALA A 123 11.07 2.27 -8.31
CA ALA A 123 11.82 1.78 -9.46
C ALA A 123 13.08 1.03 -9.03
N HIS A 124 13.83 1.57 -8.06
CA HIS A 124 15.00 0.93 -7.47
C HIS A 124 14.65 -0.43 -6.84
N ASN A 125 13.64 -0.48 -5.98
CA ASN A 125 13.17 -1.70 -5.34
C ASN A 125 12.70 -2.75 -6.35
N ARG A 126 12.01 -2.34 -7.43
CA ARG A 126 11.61 -3.23 -8.53
C ARG A 126 12.82 -3.78 -9.28
N ALA A 127 13.82 -2.94 -9.58
CA ALA A 127 15.05 -3.37 -10.23
C ALA A 127 15.82 -4.39 -9.38
N GLN A 128 15.97 -4.12 -8.08
CA GLN A 128 16.58 -5.07 -7.14
C GLN A 128 15.81 -6.39 -7.06
N ALA A 129 14.48 -6.33 -6.97
CA ALA A 129 13.64 -7.53 -6.92
C ALA A 129 13.76 -8.39 -8.20
N ARG A 130 13.95 -7.77 -9.37
CA ARG A 130 14.18 -8.49 -10.63
C ARG A 130 15.55 -9.18 -10.70
N ARG A 131 16.57 -8.59 -10.08
CA ARG A 131 17.92 -9.18 -10.01
C ARG A 131 17.98 -10.40 -9.10
N ARG A 132 17.03 -10.56 -8.18
CA ARG A 132 16.95 -11.74 -7.32
C ARG A 132 16.49 -12.94 -8.16
N PRO A 133 17.30 -14.01 -8.27
CA PRO A 133 16.87 -15.21 -8.97
C PRO A 133 15.62 -15.77 -8.28
N SER A 134 14.55 -15.92 -9.06
CA SER A 134 13.30 -16.47 -8.54
C SER A 134 13.47 -17.97 -8.34
N ARG A 135 13.69 -18.39 -7.09
CA ARG A 135 13.88 -19.80 -6.72
C ARG A 135 12.66 -20.69 -7.01
N SER A 136 11.50 -20.11 -7.36
CA SER A 136 10.23 -20.83 -7.51
C SER A 136 9.34 -20.30 -8.64
N ARG A 137 9.89 -19.65 -9.68
CA ARG A 137 9.05 -19.26 -10.83
C ARG A 137 8.73 -20.51 -11.63
N HIS A 138 7.52 -21.03 -11.48
CA HIS A 138 7.00 -21.98 -12.45
C HIS A 138 6.83 -21.23 -13.77
N PRO A 139 7.32 -21.77 -14.89
CA PRO A 139 6.98 -21.24 -16.20
C PRO A 139 5.45 -21.24 -16.31
N PRO A 140 4.85 -20.19 -16.90
CA PRO A 140 3.43 -20.23 -17.16
C PRO A 140 3.14 -21.47 -18.02
N ASP A 141 2.04 -22.15 -17.70
CA ASP A 141 1.57 -23.36 -18.36
C ASP A 141 0.94 -22.97 -19.71
N PHE A 142 1.78 -22.76 -20.73
CA PHE A 142 1.36 -22.44 -22.10
C PHE A 142 1.40 -23.70 -22.96
N MET A 143 0.35 -23.90 -23.75
CA MET A 143 0.26 -24.96 -24.74
C MET A 143 0.33 -24.38 -26.16
N VAL A 144 0.81 -25.17 -27.12
CA VAL A 144 0.76 -24.78 -28.54
C VAL A 144 -0.71 -24.55 -28.92
N GLY A 145 -1.04 -23.33 -29.35
CA GLY A 145 -2.40 -22.89 -29.65
C GLY A 145 -2.96 -21.82 -28.70
N ASP A 146 -2.29 -21.55 -27.58
CA ASP A 146 -2.66 -20.45 -26.69
C ASP A 146 -2.28 -19.10 -27.30
N PHE A 147 -3.25 -18.18 -27.41
CA PHE A 147 -2.99 -16.80 -27.81
C PHE A 147 -2.57 -15.97 -26.59
N VAL A 148 -1.33 -15.49 -26.59
CA VAL A 148 -0.76 -14.64 -25.53
C VAL A 148 -0.49 -13.23 -26.06
N LEU A 149 -0.80 -12.22 -25.23
CA LEU A 149 -0.42 -10.84 -25.53
C LEU A 149 1.08 -10.65 -25.25
N ALA A 150 1.87 -10.52 -26.32
CA ALA A 150 3.27 -10.17 -26.22
C ALA A 150 3.42 -8.63 -26.25
N ALA A 151 3.71 -8.04 -25.09
CA ALA A 151 4.09 -6.63 -25.03
C ALA A 151 5.57 -6.48 -25.42
N ARG A 152 5.85 -5.93 -26.61
CA ARG A 152 7.19 -5.49 -26.97
C ARG A 152 7.40 -4.10 -26.40
N ARG A 153 8.38 -3.93 -25.52
CA ARG A 153 8.82 -2.60 -25.10
C ARG A 153 9.47 -1.95 -26.32
N THR A 154 8.79 -0.98 -26.94
CA THR A 154 9.46 -0.04 -27.82
C THR A 154 10.35 0.80 -26.93
N GLU A 155 11.66 0.77 -27.17
CA GLU A 155 12.52 1.82 -26.68
C GLU A 155 11.95 3.11 -27.26
N ASN A 156 11.53 4.02 -26.38
CA ASN A 156 11.00 5.31 -26.81
C ASN A 156 12.02 5.94 -27.75
N ALA A 157 11.51 6.44 -28.88
CA ALA A 157 12.24 7.29 -29.81
C ALA A 157 13.10 8.30 -29.03
N SER A 158 14.40 8.04 -29.02
CA SER A 158 15.40 9.08 -29.02
C SER A 158 15.27 9.84 -30.34
N GLU A 159 15.18 11.18 -30.25
CA GLU A 159 15.16 12.15 -31.36
C GLU A 159 13.78 12.22 -32.06
N VAL A 160 13.06 13.35 -32.11
CA VAL A 160 13.45 14.77 -32.37
C VAL A 160 12.56 15.72 -31.55
#